data_AF-A0AAV3ZIV3-F1
#
_entry.id   AF-A0AAV3ZIV3-F1
#
_cell.length_a   1.000
_cell.length_b   1.000
_cell.length_c   1.000
_cell.angle_alpha   90.00
_cell.angle_beta   90.00
_cell.angle_gamma   90.00
#
_symmetry.space_group_name_H-M   'P 1'
#
loop_
_entity.id
_entity.type
_entity.pdbx_description
1 polymer ?
#
loop_
_entity_poly.entity_id
_entity_poly.type
_entity_poly.pdbx_seq_one_letter_code
_entity_poly.pdbx_strand_id
1 'polypeptide(L)'
;MTGQIRTDLSKSIFIALPKKPGATENELHRTISLMSHITKILLKNIMLRIRNKIIAEEQCGFVEDKGTSNAIYILRTLIERALEVQKDYICVSLITPKLLTEYATMR
;
A
#
# COMPACT_ATOMS: atom_id res chain seq x y z
N MET A 1 1.18 -36.60 -17.23
CA MET A 1 0.78 -35.26 -17.71
C MET A 1 1.89 -34.29 -17.34
N THR A 2 2.71 -33.90 -18.30
CA THR A 2 3.85 -33.00 -18.09
C THR A 2 3.30 -31.59 -17.85
N GLY A 3 3.42 -31.08 -16.62
CA GLY A 3 2.95 -29.75 -16.23
C GLY A 3 3.84 -28.64 -16.79
N GLN A 4 3.80 -28.42 -18.11
CA GLN A 4 4.54 -27.33 -18.74
C GLN A 4 3.77 -26.02 -18.60
N ILE A 5 4.38 -25.04 -17.93
CA ILE A 5 3.88 -23.67 -17.89
C ILE A 5 4.05 -23.09 -19.28
N ARG A 6 2.97 -22.59 -19.87
CA ARG A 6 3.04 -21.94 -21.17
C ARG A 6 3.91 -20.68 -21.08
N THR A 7 4.79 -20.49 -22.06
CA THR A 7 5.81 -19.41 -22.07
C THR A 7 5.23 -18.00 -22.16
N ASP A 8 3.95 -17.86 -22.53
CA ASP A 8 3.20 -16.60 -22.51
C ASP A 8 2.79 -16.19 -21.09
N LEU A 9 2.64 -17.13 -20.15
CA LEU A 9 2.33 -16.83 -18.74
C LEU A 9 3.50 -16.14 -18.02
N SER A 10 4.73 -16.33 -18.53
CA SER A 10 5.96 -15.75 -18.00
C SER A 10 6.37 -14.44 -18.66
N LYS A 11 5.58 -13.92 -19.60
CA LYS A 11 5.88 -12.67 -20.32
C LYS A 11 4.98 -11.53 -19.85
N SER A 12 5.54 -10.33 -19.80
CA SER A 12 4.81 -9.09 -19.50
C SER A 12 5.22 -7.95 -20.43
N ILE A 13 4.28 -7.08 -20.77
CA ILE A 13 4.51 -5.89 -21.59
C ILE A 13 4.72 -4.69 -20.66
N PHE A 14 5.81 -3.93 -20.84
CA PHE A 14 6.08 -2.74 -20.04
C PHE A 14 5.67 -1.48 -20.79
N ILE A 15 4.92 -0.60 -20.12
CA ILE A 15 4.46 0.68 -20.65
C ILE A 15 4.86 1.79 -19.68
N ALA A 16 5.52 2.84 -20.17
CA ALA A 16 5.79 4.04 -19.40
C ALA A 16 4.62 5.01 -19.51
N LEU A 17 4.01 5.37 -18.38
CA LEU A 17 2.94 6.37 -18.31
C LEU A 17 3.44 7.63 -17.59
N PRO A 18 3.13 8.84 -18.08
CA PRO A 18 3.51 10.07 -17.41
C PRO A 18 2.79 10.19 -16.05
N LYS A 19 3.53 10.52 -14.98
CA LYS A 19 2.97 10.77 -13.63
C LYS A 19 2.22 12.11 -13.56
N LYS A 20 2.62 13.07 -14.40
CA LYS A 20 2.06 14.43 -14.48
C LYS A 20 1.89 14.83 -15.95
N PRO A 21 0.93 15.70 -16.30
CA PRO A 21 0.82 16.22 -17.66
C PRO A 21 2.09 16.99 -18.06
N GLY A 22 2.53 16.81 -19.30
CA GLY A 22 3.74 17.47 -19.82
C GLY A 22 5.07 16.87 -19.34
N ALA A 23 5.07 15.64 -18.80
CA ALA A 23 6.30 14.98 -18.38
C ALA A 23 7.23 14.72 -19.58
N THR A 24 8.41 15.34 -19.58
CA THR A 24 9.48 15.15 -20.57
C THR A 24 10.61 14.27 -20.05
N GLU A 25 10.87 14.31 -18.74
CA GLU A 25 11.92 13.52 -18.09
C GLU A 25 11.45 12.11 -17.74
N ASN A 26 12.36 11.13 -17.81
CA ASN A 26 12.06 9.72 -17.53
C ASN A 26 11.63 9.48 -16.06
N GLU A 27 12.18 10.24 -15.11
CA GLU A 27 11.82 10.12 -13.69
C GLU A 27 10.36 10.50 -13.40
N LEU A 28 9.78 11.33 -14.28
CA LEU A 28 8.38 11.74 -14.24
C LEU A 28 7.46 10.69 -14.85
N HIS A 29 7.98 9.57 -15.34
CA HIS A 29 7.19 8.45 -15.85
C HIS A 29 7.12 7.31 -14.83
N ARG A 30 6.00 6.58 -14.86
CA ARG A 30 5.76 5.36 -14.10
C ARG A 30 5.65 4.20 -15.09
N THR A 31 6.55 3.24 -14.97
CA THR A 31 6.47 1.99 -15.73
C THR A 31 5.42 1.08 -15.11
N ILE A 32 4.45 0.63 -15.90
CA ILE A 32 3.46 -0.37 -15.54
C ILE A 32 3.76 -1.64 -16.34
N SER A 33 3.73 -2.79 -15.66
CA SER A 33 3.82 -4.10 -16.28
C SER A 33 2.42 -4.67 -16.51
N LEU A 34 2.11 -5.00 -17.76
CA LEU A 34 0.90 -5.70 -18.16
C LEU A 34 1.19 -7.21 -18.23
N MET A 35 0.56 -7.96 -17.34
CA MET A 35 0.63 -9.41 -17.29
C MET A 35 -0.48 -10.07 -18.12
N SER A 36 -0.29 -11.35 -18.44
CA SER A 36 -1.33 -12.16 -19.10
C SER A 36 -2.61 -12.23 -18.25
N HIS A 37 -3.76 -12.40 -18.91
CA HIS A 37 -5.06 -12.50 -18.26
C HIS A 37 -5.11 -13.66 -17.23
N ILE A 38 -4.52 -14.80 -17.59
CA ILE A 38 -4.48 -15.99 -16.72
C ILE A 38 -3.62 -15.70 -15.48
N THR A 39 -2.43 -15.11 -15.65
CA THR A 39 -1.56 -14.72 -14.54
C THR A 39 -2.26 -13.74 -13.60
N LYS A 40 -3.01 -12.78 -14.15
CA LYS A 40 -3.80 -11.81 -13.37
C LYS A 40 -4.87 -12.48 -12.49
N ILE A 41 -5.60 -13.45 -13.04
CA ILE A 41 -6.61 -14.21 -12.28
C ILE A 41 -5.95 -15.04 -11.18
N LEU A 42 -4.86 -15.74 -11.51
CA LEU A 42 -4.12 -16.53 -10.53
C LEU A 42 -3.61 -15.67 -9.38
N LEU A 43 -3.00 -14.53 -9.71
CA LEU A 43 -2.52 -13.56 -8.73
C LEU A 43 -3.66 -13.06 -7.82
N LYS A 44 -4.83 -12.72 -8.39
CA LYS A 44 -6.00 -12.31 -7.60
C LYS A 44 -6.41 -13.38 -6.59
N ASN A 45 -6.45 -14.65 -6.99
CA ASN A 45 -6.78 -15.75 -6.09
C ASN A 45 -5.74 -15.93 -4.98
N ILE A 46 -4.46 -15.83 -5.30
CA ILE A 46 -3.36 -15.91 -4.32
C ILE A 46 -3.47 -14.75 -3.33
N MET A 47 -3.68 -13.52 -3.81
CA MET A 47 -3.83 -12.34 -2.98
C MET A 47 -5.02 -12.48 -2.01
N LEU A 48 -6.17 -12.97 -2.48
CA LEU A 48 -7.34 -13.20 -1.62
C LEU A 48 -7.04 -14.18 -0.47
N ARG A 49 -6.25 -15.22 -0.73
CA ARG A 49 -5.88 -16.22 0.29
C ARG A 49 -4.85 -15.70 1.31
N ILE A 50 -3.95 -14.83 0.88
CA ILE A 50 -2.85 -14.34 1.71
C ILE A 50 -3.23 -13.04 2.45
N ARG A 51 -4.24 -12.32 1.97
CA ARG A 51 -4.67 -10.99 2.46
C ARG A 51 -4.65 -10.85 3.98
N ASN A 52 -5.33 -11.73 4.70
CA ASN A 52 -5.49 -11.64 6.15
C ASN A 52 -4.21 -11.99 6.94
N LYS A 53 -3.18 -12.53 6.29
CA LYS A 53 -1.88 -12.86 6.90
C LYS A 53 -0.84 -11.75 6.75
N ILE A 54 -1.04 -10.82 5.81
CA ILE A 54 -0.04 -9.80 5.43
C ILE A 54 -0.46 -8.37 5.75
N ILE A 55 -1.75 -8.12 5.97
CA ILE A 55 -2.26 -6.79 6.30
C ILE A 55 -2.05 -6.56 7.80
N ALA A 56 -1.22 -5.56 8.13
CA ALA A 56 -1.10 -5.06 9.50
C ALA A 56 -2.39 -4.32 9.90
N GLU A 57 -2.77 -4.38 11.17
CA GLU A 57 -3.99 -3.74 11.66
C GLU A 57 -3.97 -2.21 11.45
N GLU A 58 -2.80 -1.60 11.54
CA GLU A 58 -2.65 -0.16 11.38
C GLU A 58 -2.55 0.28 9.90
N GLN A 59 -2.46 -0.68 8.97
CA GLN A 59 -2.44 -0.40 7.54
C GLN A 59 -3.78 0.23 7.13
N CYS A 60 -3.71 1.46 6.62
CA CYS A 60 -4.87 2.18 6.10
C CYS A 60 -4.98 2.13 4.57
N GLY A 61 -3.91 1.76 3.86
CA GLY A 61 -3.88 1.65 2.40
C GLY A 61 -4.07 0.22 1.91
N PHE A 62 -4.86 0.03 0.85
CA PHE A 62 -5.14 -1.27 0.21
C PHE A 62 -5.90 -2.27 1.10
N VAL A 63 -6.52 -1.79 2.18
CA VAL A 63 -7.40 -2.57 3.06
C VAL A 63 -8.85 -2.25 2.71
N GLU A 64 -9.70 -3.27 2.76
CA GLU A 64 -11.14 -3.08 2.55
C GLU A 64 -11.71 -2.21 3.67
N ASP A 65 -12.66 -1.33 3.32
CA ASP A 65 -13.31 -0.41 4.25
C ASP A 65 -12.39 0.58 5.00
N LYS A 66 -11.08 0.62 4.67
CA LYS A 66 -10.14 1.65 5.13
C LYS A 66 -9.68 2.48 3.93
N GLY A 67 -10.12 3.73 3.91
CA GLY A 67 -9.69 4.72 2.93
C GLY A 67 -8.80 5.80 3.53
N THR A 68 -8.34 6.72 2.68
CA THR A 68 -7.57 7.89 3.09
C THR A 68 -8.29 8.73 4.15
N SER A 69 -9.62 8.78 4.12
CA SER A 69 -10.44 9.47 5.13
C SER A 69 -10.22 8.90 6.53
N ASN A 70 -10.12 7.57 6.68
CA ASN A 70 -9.85 6.94 7.98
C ASN A 70 -8.45 7.30 8.47
N ALA A 71 -7.46 7.33 7.57
CA ALA A 71 -6.10 7.76 7.92
C ALA A 71 -6.06 9.22 8.40
N ILE A 72 -6.80 10.12 7.74
CA ILE A 72 -6.93 11.53 8.15
C ILE A 72 -7.61 11.64 9.52
N TYR A 73 -8.67 10.87 9.76
CA TYR A 73 -9.36 10.86 11.05
C TYR A 73 -8.44 10.40 12.18
N ILE A 74 -7.74 9.27 12.00
CA ILE A 74 -6.76 8.75 12.96
C ILE A 74 -5.69 9.80 13.27
N LEU A 75 -5.18 10.48 12.23
CA LEU A 75 -4.19 11.53 12.40
C LEU A 75 -4.72 12.71 13.22
N ARG A 76 -5.95 13.18 12.95
CA ARG A 76 -6.58 14.26 13.72
C ARG A 76 -6.75 13.90 15.18
N THR A 77 -7.31 12.71 15.46
CA THR A 77 -7.49 12.22 16.83
C THR A 77 -6.16 12.09 17.58
N LEU A 78 -5.08 11.68 16.89
CA LEU A 78 -3.75 11.59 17.50
C LEU A 78 -3.21 12.99 17.86
N ILE A 79 -3.37 13.97 16.98
CA ILE A 79 -2.96 15.36 17.23
C ILE A 79 -3.73 15.96 18.40
N GLU A 80 -5.04 15.74 18.48
CA GLU A 80 -5.88 16.24 19.59
C GLU A 80 -5.43 15.68 20.94
N ARG A 81 -5.21 14.36 21.03
CA ARG A 81 -4.69 13.71 22.24
C ARG A 81 -3.28 14.18 22.62
N ALA A 82 -2.43 14.44 21.64
CA ALA A 82 -1.10 14.99 21.86
C ALA A 82 -1.14 16.37 22.53
N LEU A 83 -2.06 17.23 22.07
CA LEU A 83 -2.28 18.55 22.63
C LEU A 83 -2.83 18.50 24.06
N GLU A 84 -3.74 17.57 24.34
CA GLU A 84 -4.29 17.36 25.70
C GLU A 84 -3.22 16.98 26.73
N VAL A 85 -2.21 16.22 26.33
CA VAL A 85 -1.13 15.74 27.21
C VAL A 85 0.08 16.71 27.26
N GLN A 86 0.02 17.85 26.54
CA GLN A 86 1.12 18.84 26.43
C GLN A 86 2.48 18.18 26.09
N LYS A 87 2.49 17.22 25.17
CA LYS A 87 3.72 16.60 24.68
C LYS A 87 3.93 16.95 23.21
N ASP A 88 5.11 17.47 22.89
CA ASP A 88 5.52 17.79 21.51
C ASP A 88 5.79 16.50 20.73
N TYR A 89 4.77 15.95 20.07
CA TYR A 89 4.96 14.80 19.19
C TYR A 89 5.31 15.26 17.77
N ILE A 90 6.48 14.86 17.30
CA ILE A 90 6.83 14.92 15.87
C ILE A 90 6.02 13.84 15.16
N CYS A 91 4.97 14.25 14.45
CA CYS A 91 4.16 13.34 13.63
C CYS A 91 4.96 12.88 12.41
N VAL A 92 5.67 11.76 12.54
CA VAL A 92 6.36 11.13 11.41
C VAL A 92 5.35 10.45 10.50
N SER A 93 5.45 10.84 9.23
CA SER A 93 4.70 10.41 8.06
C SER A 93 4.27 8.93 8.02
N LEU A 94 3.03 8.76 7.54
CA LEU A 94 2.23 7.56 7.23
C LEU A 94 2.94 6.43 6.43
N ILE A 95 4.03 5.85 6.92
CA ILE A 95 4.64 4.66 6.28
C ILE A 95 5.03 3.54 7.27
N THR A 96 5.09 3.79 8.58
CA THR A 96 5.39 2.71 9.55
C THR A 96 4.58 2.83 10.83
N PRO A 97 3.63 1.90 11.07
CA PRO A 97 2.84 1.92 12.31
C PRO A 97 3.58 1.44 13.56
N LYS A 98 4.78 0.86 13.42
CA LYS A 98 5.59 0.37 14.56
C LYS A 98 5.86 1.42 15.64
N LEU A 99 5.92 2.70 15.27
CA LEU A 99 6.17 3.77 16.24
C LEU A 99 4.93 4.07 17.10
N LEU A 100 3.71 3.75 16.67
CA LEU A 100 2.50 4.11 17.43
C LEU A 100 2.26 3.20 18.64
N THR A 101 2.61 1.91 18.53
CA THR A 101 2.38 0.91 19.57
C THR A 101 3.30 1.10 20.77
N GLU A 102 4.55 1.54 20.56
CA GLU A 102 5.48 1.84 21.67
C GLU A 102 5.01 3.04 22.51
N TYR A 103 4.37 4.04 21.92
CA TYR A 103 3.90 5.23 22.66
C TYR A 103 2.52 5.04 23.32
N ALA A 104 1.65 4.19 22.78
CA ALA A 104 0.36 3.87 23.41
C ALA A 104 0.48 2.95 24.64
N THR A 105 1.61 2.23 24.79
CA THR A 105 1.84 1.28 25.88
C THR A 105 2.56 1.91 27.09
N MET A 106 2.98 3.17 27.01
CA MET A 106 3.48 3.95 28.15
C MET A 106 2.30 4.47 28.99
N ARG A 107 1.61 3.55 29.64
CA ARG A 107 0.66 3.82 30.71
C ARG A 107 1.39 3.88 32.06
#